data_AF-A0A131XB54-F1
#
_entry.id   AF-A0A131XB54-F1
#
_cell.length_a   1.000
_cell.length_b   1.000
_cell.length_c   1.000
_cell.angle_alpha   90.00
_cell.angle_beta   90.00
_cell.angle_gamma   90.00
#
_symmetry.space_group_name_H-M   'P 1'
#
loop_
_entity.id
_entity.type
_entity.pdbx_description
1 polymer ?
#
loop_
_entity_poly.entity_id
_entity_poly.type
_entity_poly.pdbx_seq_one_letter_code
_entity_poly.pdbx_strand_id
1 'polypeptide(L)'
;RFYHVPGCELTTDNITVSVATCFMPELSSVNPPHFFHTYRITMSMSEDASDRESCQLETRHWIITDENGLEERVDGRGVVGEYPVMSPGAYFSWVSCTSLSTTFGNMKGHFVMRNLHTGDMTEVHCPVFNMKCLPYVTSAEREAIKRQRDAIKKEQ
;
A
#
# COMPACT_ATOMS: atom_id res chain seq x y z
N ARG A 1 7.48 -10.08 6.16
CA ARG A 1 6.77 -10.96 5.19
C ARG A 1 5.53 -10.20 4.75
N PHE A 2 5.23 -10.14 3.45
CA PHE A 2 3.99 -9.53 2.97
C PHE A 2 2.79 -10.29 3.54
N TYR A 3 1.89 -9.55 4.19
CA TYR A 3 0.61 -10.06 4.63
C TYR A 3 -0.39 -9.79 3.49
N HIS A 4 -0.95 -10.87 2.93
CA HIS A 4 -2.09 -10.72 2.04
C HIS A 4 -3.26 -10.29 2.89
N VAL A 5 -3.72 -9.05 2.71
CA VAL A 5 -4.91 -8.55 3.40
C VAL A 5 -6.12 -9.08 2.64
N PRO A 6 -6.99 -9.91 3.25
CA PRO A 6 -8.21 -10.35 2.59
C PRO A 6 -9.03 -9.13 2.13
N GLY A 7 -9.47 -9.12 0.87
CA GLY A 7 -10.23 -8.01 0.29
C GLY A 7 -9.39 -6.86 -0.30
N CYS A 8 -8.06 -6.95 -0.32
CA CYS A 8 -7.21 -6.01 -1.06
C CYS A 8 -7.03 -6.45 -2.53
N GLU A 9 -8.16 -6.64 -3.21
CA GLU A 9 -8.23 -6.87 -4.65
C GLU A 9 -9.43 -6.08 -5.22
N LEU A 10 -9.23 -5.44 -6.37
CA LEU A 10 -10.29 -4.73 -7.08
C LEU A 10 -10.12 -4.95 -8.58
N THR A 11 -11.23 -5.26 -9.25
CA THR A 11 -11.29 -5.41 -10.70
C THR A 11 -12.01 -4.20 -11.30
N THR A 12 -11.39 -3.58 -12.29
CA THR A 12 -12.01 -2.57 -13.17
C THR A 12 -11.96 -3.11 -14.59
N ASP A 13 -13.13 -3.32 -15.19
CA ASP A 13 -13.29 -4.06 -16.45
C ASP A 13 -12.60 -5.43 -16.40
N ASN A 14 -11.61 -5.66 -17.26
CA ASN A 14 -10.84 -6.90 -17.33
C ASN A 14 -9.50 -6.86 -16.56
N ILE A 15 -9.21 -5.76 -15.83
CA ILE A 15 -7.96 -5.59 -15.10
C ILE A 15 -8.20 -5.70 -13.60
N THR A 16 -7.49 -6.63 -12.98
CA THR A 16 -7.50 -6.86 -11.53
C THR A 16 -6.22 -6.33 -10.91
N VAL A 17 -6.38 -5.53 -9.86
CA VAL A 17 -5.28 -5.01 -9.04
C VAL A 17 -5.40 -5.59 -7.63
N SER A 18 -4.35 -6.27 -7.17
CA SER A 18 -4.24 -6.79 -5.80
C SER A 18 -3.04 -6.23 -5.06
N VAL A 19 -3.17 -6.08 -3.74
CA VAL A 19 -2.15 -5.44 -2.89
C VAL A 19 -1.83 -6.30 -1.67
N ALA A 20 -0.54 -6.43 -1.36
CA ALA A 20 -0.06 -6.97 -0.10
C ALA A 20 0.88 -5.98 0.57
N THR A 21 0.80 -5.83 1.90
CA THR A 21 1.62 -4.86 2.65
C THR A 21 2.56 -5.56 3.63
N CYS A 22 3.65 -4.89 4.00
CA CYS A 22 4.58 -5.32 5.03
C CYS A 22 5.09 -4.11 5.80
N PHE A 23 4.97 -4.14 7.13
CA PHE A 23 5.66 -3.20 8.01
C PHE A 23 7.15 -3.57 8.11
N MET A 24 8.04 -2.57 8.17
CA MET A 24 9.49 -2.74 8.25
C MET A 24 10.03 -2.17 9.57
N PRO A 25 10.06 -2.97 10.66
CA PRO A 25 10.50 -2.52 11.97
C PRO A 25 11.91 -1.92 11.97
N GLU A 26 12.85 -2.51 11.22
CA GLU A 26 14.25 -2.09 11.16
C GLU A 26 14.46 -0.72 10.51
N LEU A 27 13.47 -0.24 9.75
CA LEU A 27 13.48 1.08 9.09
C LEU A 27 12.54 2.07 9.79
N SER A 28 11.99 1.69 10.94
CA SER A 28 11.00 2.46 11.67
C SER A 28 11.54 2.92 13.03
N SER A 29 11.10 4.08 13.48
CA SER A 29 11.41 4.63 14.79
C SER A 29 10.16 5.18 15.46
N VAL A 30 10.04 5.02 16.76
CA VAL A 30 8.95 5.62 17.55
C VAL A 30 9.29 7.07 17.93
N ASN A 31 10.57 7.40 18.06
CA ASN A 31 11.05 8.73 18.39
C ASN A 31 12.30 9.10 17.56
N PRO A 32 12.20 10.03 16.59
CA PRO A 32 10.96 10.62 16.09
C PRO A 32 10.06 9.55 15.43
N PRO A 33 8.73 9.77 15.36
CA PRO A 33 7.82 8.80 14.77
C PRO A 33 8.03 8.70 13.25
N HIS A 34 8.37 7.51 12.80
CA HIS A 34 8.61 7.18 11.40
C HIS A 34 8.32 5.69 11.21
N PHE A 35 7.24 5.35 10.51
CA PHE A 35 6.78 3.98 10.32
C PHE A 35 6.86 3.60 8.86
N PHE A 36 7.84 2.76 8.53
CA PHE A 36 8.14 2.40 7.15
C PHE A 36 7.34 1.17 6.72
N HIS A 37 6.68 1.28 5.58
CA HIS A 37 5.86 0.23 4.99
C HIS A 37 6.29 -0.02 3.55
N THR A 38 6.38 -1.30 3.18
CA THR A 38 6.48 -1.72 1.78
C THR A 38 5.16 -2.32 1.35
N TYR A 39 4.79 -2.10 0.09
CA TYR A 39 3.61 -2.71 -0.52
C TYR A 39 3.98 -3.33 -1.85
N ARG A 40 3.39 -4.48 -2.14
CA ARG A 40 3.49 -5.18 -3.42
C ARG A 40 2.15 -5.05 -4.12
N ILE A 41 2.14 -4.42 -5.29
CA ILE A 41 0.97 -4.34 -6.15
C ILE A 41 1.15 -5.34 -7.28
N THR A 42 0.07 -6.02 -7.59
CA THR A 42 -0.03 -6.94 -8.73
C THR A 42 -1.15 -6.47 -9.62
N MET A 43 -0.90 -6.34 -10.90
CA MET A 43 -1.88 -6.00 -11.93
C MET A 43 -1.94 -7.15 -12.93
N SER A 44 -3.14 -7.64 -13.22
CA SER A 44 -3.37 -8.71 -14.18
C SER A 44 -4.57 -8.41 -15.06
N MET A 45 -4.55 -8.86 -16.31
CA MET A 45 -5.70 -8.79 -17.21
C MET A 45 -6.24 -10.21 -17.47
N SER A 46 -7.56 -10.36 -17.46
CA SER A 46 -8.23 -11.64 -17.74
C SER A 46 -7.77 -12.24 -19.08
N GLU A 47 -7.62 -13.58 -19.15
CA GLU A 47 -7.34 -14.29 -20.41
C GLU A 47 -8.53 -14.21 -21.39
N ASP A 48 -9.75 -14.03 -20.87
CA ASP A 48 -10.97 -13.93 -21.68
C ASP A 48 -11.19 -12.52 -22.28
N ALA A 49 -10.32 -11.56 -21.96
CA ALA A 49 -10.38 -10.20 -22.50
C ALA A 49 -10.08 -10.17 -24.00
N SER A 50 -10.60 -9.17 -24.72
CA SER A 50 -10.26 -8.98 -26.13
C SER A 50 -8.88 -8.35 -26.28
N ASP A 51 -8.10 -8.75 -27.29
CA ASP A 51 -6.85 -8.07 -27.67
C ASP A 51 -7.03 -6.56 -27.90
N ARG A 52 -8.24 -6.12 -28.30
CA ARG A 52 -8.59 -4.70 -28.49
C ARG A 52 -8.65 -3.90 -27.18
N GLU A 53 -8.75 -4.57 -26.04
CA GLU A 53 -8.74 -3.96 -24.71
C GLU A 53 -7.32 -3.80 -24.16
N SER A 54 -6.31 -4.27 -24.91
CA SER A 54 -4.91 -4.10 -24.51
C SER A 54 -4.59 -2.62 -24.27
N CYS A 55 -3.98 -2.32 -23.13
CA CYS A 55 -3.70 -0.96 -22.69
C CYS A 55 -2.33 -0.84 -22.02
N GLN A 56 -1.79 0.37 -21.97
CA GLN A 56 -0.51 0.68 -21.34
C GLN A 56 -0.71 1.63 -20.16
N LEU A 57 -0.05 1.35 -19.04
CA LEU A 57 -0.03 2.25 -17.89
C LEU A 57 0.76 3.52 -18.24
N GLU A 58 0.16 4.68 -18.01
CA GLU A 58 0.76 6.00 -18.27
C GLU A 58 1.11 6.73 -16.97
N THR A 59 0.14 6.84 -16.05
CA THR A 59 0.30 7.53 -14.77
C THR A 59 -0.32 6.76 -13.61
N ARG A 60 0.07 7.14 -12.39
CA ARG A 60 -0.49 6.69 -11.13
C ARG A 60 -0.84 7.89 -10.26
N HIS A 61 -1.91 7.75 -9.50
CA HIS A 61 -2.41 8.76 -8.58
C HIS A 61 -2.69 8.10 -7.24
N TRP A 62 -2.10 8.62 -6.17
CA TRP A 62 -2.28 8.12 -4.81
C TRP A 62 -2.73 9.22 -3.87
N ILE A 63 -3.61 8.84 -2.95
CA ILE A 63 -3.92 9.58 -1.73
C ILE A 63 -3.49 8.68 -0.57
N ILE A 64 -2.56 9.19 0.24
CA ILE A 64 -2.05 8.55 1.44
C ILE A 64 -2.66 9.27 2.62
N THR A 65 -3.39 8.56 3.48
CA THR A 65 -4.07 9.16 4.65
C THR A 65 -3.51 8.55 5.93
N ASP A 66 -3.02 9.40 6.83
CA ASP A 66 -2.53 8.99 8.15
C ASP A 66 -3.68 8.79 9.16
N GLU A 67 -3.38 8.34 10.38
CA GLU A 67 -4.41 8.09 11.41
C GLU A 67 -5.09 9.37 11.92
N ASN A 68 -4.48 10.53 11.72
CA ASN A 68 -5.01 11.84 12.09
C ASN A 68 -5.87 12.46 10.98
N GLY A 69 -5.97 11.80 9.82
CA GLY A 69 -6.70 12.30 8.65
C GLY A 69 -5.90 13.25 7.77
N LEU A 70 -4.58 13.37 7.98
CA LEU A 70 -3.72 14.13 7.08
C LEU A 70 -3.57 13.38 5.75
N GLU A 71 -3.87 14.05 4.64
CA GLU A 71 -3.74 13.49 3.30
C GLU A 71 -2.49 14.02 2.57
N GLU A 72 -1.71 13.12 2.00
CA GLU A 72 -0.66 13.39 1.02
C GLU A 72 -1.10 12.88 -0.36
N ARG A 73 -0.88 13.68 -1.41
CA ARG A 73 -1.17 13.30 -2.79
C ARG A 73 0.12 13.05 -3.55
N VAL A 74 0.19 11.90 -4.21
CA VAL A 74 1.37 11.49 -4.99
C VAL A 74 0.93 11.14 -6.40
N ASP A 75 1.30 11.99 -7.34
CA ASP A 75 1.09 11.80 -8.76
C ASP A 75 2.41 11.47 -9.45
N GLY A 76 2.39 10.56 -10.42
CA GLY A 76 3.61 10.24 -11.15
C GLY A 76 3.37 9.44 -12.41
N ARG A 77 4.33 9.49 -13.33
CA ARG A 77 4.32 8.65 -14.54
C ARG A 77 4.83 7.26 -14.24
N GLY A 78 4.25 6.27 -14.92
CA GLY A 78 4.63 4.87 -14.78
C GLY A 78 4.46 4.31 -13.37
N VAL A 79 5.06 3.16 -13.12
CA VAL A 79 5.26 2.54 -11.81
C VAL A 79 6.70 2.06 -11.72
N VAL A 80 7.42 2.40 -10.66
CA VAL A 80 8.85 2.04 -10.46
C VAL A 80 9.78 2.34 -11.65
N GLY A 81 9.43 3.33 -12.49
CA GLY A 81 10.18 3.69 -13.71
C GLY A 81 9.75 2.93 -14.97
N GLU A 82 8.79 2.02 -14.86
CA GLU A 82 8.25 1.20 -15.94
C GLU A 82 6.84 1.63 -16.36
N TYR A 83 6.46 1.30 -17.60
CA TYR A 83 5.16 1.59 -18.20
C TYR A 83 4.56 0.28 -18.74
N PRO A 84 4.11 -0.62 -17.86
CA PRO A 84 3.68 -1.96 -18.23
C PRO A 84 2.51 -1.94 -19.21
N VAL A 85 2.49 -2.91 -20.11
CA VAL A 85 1.40 -3.16 -21.05
C VAL A 85 0.58 -4.35 -20.53
N MET A 86 -0.73 -4.15 -20.45
CA MET A 86 -1.72 -5.17 -20.10
C MET A 86 -2.41 -5.63 -21.38
N SER A 87 -2.14 -6.87 -21.78
CA SER A 87 -2.86 -7.63 -22.81
C SER A 87 -3.58 -8.82 -22.15
N PRO A 88 -4.48 -9.53 -22.84
CA PRO A 88 -5.14 -10.71 -22.25
C PRO A 88 -4.11 -11.70 -21.66
N GLY A 89 -4.32 -12.11 -20.41
CA GLY A 89 -3.42 -12.98 -19.64
C GLY A 89 -2.15 -12.31 -19.10
N ALA A 90 -1.92 -11.02 -19.37
CA ALA A 90 -0.74 -10.31 -18.87
C ALA A 90 -0.77 -10.18 -17.34
N TYR A 91 0.42 -10.24 -16.75
CA TYR A 91 0.64 -10.14 -15.32
C TYR A 91 1.89 -9.29 -15.04
N PHE A 92 1.77 -8.32 -14.16
CA PHE A 92 2.87 -7.45 -13.73
C PHE A 92 2.82 -7.22 -12.22
N SER A 93 3.95 -7.37 -11.53
CA SER A 93 4.03 -7.18 -10.08
C SER A 93 5.28 -6.38 -9.71
N TRP A 94 5.11 -5.41 -8.80
CA TRP A 94 6.20 -4.56 -8.34
C TRP A 94 6.06 -4.25 -6.85
N VAL A 95 7.17 -3.85 -6.25
CA VAL A 95 7.25 -3.44 -4.84
C VAL A 95 7.64 -1.96 -4.78
N SER A 96 6.96 -1.22 -3.92
CA SER A 96 7.31 0.15 -3.54
C SER A 96 7.14 0.31 -2.04
N CYS A 97 7.40 1.52 -1.54
CA CYS A 97 7.34 1.82 -0.12
C CYS A 97 6.76 3.21 0.13
N THR A 98 6.34 3.43 1.37
CA THR A 98 5.96 4.72 1.92
C THR A 98 6.27 4.77 3.42
N SER A 99 6.37 5.97 3.97
CA SER A 99 6.60 6.22 5.38
C SER A 99 5.42 7.00 5.96
N LEU A 100 4.95 6.59 7.13
CA LEU A 100 3.90 7.30 7.88
C LEU A 100 4.49 7.90 9.16
N SER A 101 3.97 9.05 9.59
CA SER A 101 4.23 9.64 10.91
C SER A 101 3.40 9.01 12.02
N THR A 102 2.50 8.08 11.68
CA THR A 102 1.51 7.48 12.56
C THR A 102 1.61 5.95 12.51
N THR A 103 1.09 5.28 13.54
CA THR A 103 1.15 3.81 13.61
C THR A 103 0.19 3.12 12.64
N PHE A 104 -0.78 3.86 12.13
CA PHE A 104 -1.76 3.42 11.17
C PHE A 104 -1.92 4.44 10.04
N GLY A 105 -2.27 3.95 8.85
CA GLY A 105 -2.70 4.76 7.73
C GLY A 105 -3.26 3.90 6.62
N ASN A 106 -3.73 4.54 5.56
CA ASN A 106 -4.23 3.86 4.37
C ASN A 106 -3.78 4.56 3.09
N MET A 107 -3.88 3.83 1.98
CA MET A 107 -3.68 4.37 0.65
C MET A 107 -4.86 3.99 -0.24
N LYS A 108 -5.27 4.93 -1.09
CA LYS A 108 -6.24 4.73 -2.16
C LYS A 108 -5.76 5.44 -3.42
N GLY A 109 -6.13 4.94 -4.58
CA GLY A 109 -5.62 5.50 -5.83
C GLY A 109 -6.11 4.76 -7.07
N HIS A 110 -5.57 5.18 -8.20
CA HIS A 110 -5.84 4.57 -9.50
C HIS A 110 -4.62 4.72 -10.41
N PHE A 111 -4.65 3.93 -11.49
CA PHE A 111 -3.73 4.01 -12.61
C PHE A 111 -4.49 4.54 -13.82
N VAL A 112 -3.87 5.43 -14.58
CA VAL A 112 -4.41 5.84 -15.88
C VAL A 112 -3.79 4.94 -16.94
N MET A 113 -4.66 4.24 -17.66
CA MET A 113 -4.31 3.31 -18.72
C MET A 113 -4.70 3.92 -20.07
N ARG A 114 -3.81 3.84 -21.05
CA ARG A 114 -4.10 4.21 -22.44
C ARG A 114 -4.40 2.97 -23.26
N ASN A 115 -5.59 2.88 -23.83
CA ASN A 115 -5.92 1.81 -24.77
C ASN A 115 -4.99 1.88 -26.00
N LEU A 116 -4.39 0.74 -26.38
CA LEU A 116 -3.39 0.70 -27.46
C LEU A 116 -4.01 0.72 -28.87
N HIS A 117 -5.30 0.41 -28.99
CA HIS A 117 -6.04 0.42 -30.26
C HIS A 117 -6.76 1.74 -30.50
N THR A 118 -7.45 2.29 -29.49
CA THR A 118 -8.26 3.51 -29.62
C THR A 118 -7.51 4.77 -29.18
N GLY A 119 -6.54 4.64 -28.27
CA GLY A 119 -5.85 5.77 -27.65
C GLY A 119 -6.61 6.39 -26.47
N ASP A 120 -7.79 5.89 -26.13
CA ASP A 120 -8.60 6.40 -25.02
C ASP A 120 -7.91 6.16 -23.67
N MET A 121 -8.17 7.06 -22.71
CA MET A 121 -7.67 6.96 -21.35
C MET A 121 -8.76 6.43 -20.42
N THR A 122 -8.44 5.42 -19.62
CA THR A 122 -9.33 4.87 -18.58
C THR A 122 -8.63 4.78 -17.23
N GLU A 123 -9.40 4.88 -16.15
CA GLU A 123 -8.90 4.69 -14.80
C GLU A 123 -9.08 3.23 -14.37
N VAL A 124 -8.01 2.61 -13.87
CA VAL A 124 -8.05 1.32 -13.19
C VAL A 124 -7.80 1.56 -11.71
N HIS A 125 -8.81 1.27 -10.88
CA HIS A 125 -8.74 1.57 -9.45
C HIS A 125 -7.94 0.52 -8.69
N CYS A 126 -7.12 0.99 -7.75
CA CYS A 126 -6.51 0.14 -6.74
C CYS A 126 -7.46 0.05 -5.53
N PRO A 127 -7.64 -1.14 -4.91
CA PRO A 127 -8.38 -1.23 -3.65
C PRO A 127 -7.73 -0.35 -2.58
N VAL A 128 -8.53 0.18 -1.66
CA VAL A 128 -8.00 0.83 -0.46
C VAL A 128 -7.28 -0.23 0.36
N PHE A 129 -6.05 0.05 0.77
CA PHE A 129 -5.29 -0.86 1.61
C PHE A 129 -4.73 -0.16 2.84
N ASN A 130 -4.79 -0.88 3.97
CA ASN A 130 -4.35 -0.37 5.26
C ASN A 130 -2.92 -0.80 5.55
N MET A 131 -2.19 0.09 6.22
CA MET A 131 -0.85 -0.13 6.72
C MET A 131 -0.89 0.07 8.23
N LYS A 132 -0.43 -0.94 8.96
CA LYS A 132 -0.48 -0.95 10.42
C LYS A 132 0.87 -1.40 10.97
N CYS A 133 1.42 -0.60 11.87
CA CYS A 133 2.58 -0.94 12.68
C CYS A 133 2.24 -2.16 13.56
N LEU A 134 3.23 -3.03 13.78
CA LEU A 134 3.07 -4.13 14.73
C LEU A 134 3.00 -3.58 16.16
N PRO A 135 2.25 -4.23 17.07
CA PRO A 135 2.22 -3.83 18.48
C PRO A 135 3.63 -3.75 19.07
N TYR A 136 3.91 -2.68 19.83
CA TYR A 136 5.18 -2.48 20.51
C TYR A 136 4.98 -1.95 21.93
N VAL A 137 6.02 -2.08 22.76
CA VAL A 137 6.10 -1.48 24.10
C VAL A 137 7.41 -0.70 24.20
N THR A 138 7.29 0.60 24.43
CA THR A 138 8.41 1.53 24.57
C THR A 138 9.22 1.26 25.85
N SER A 139 10.46 1.74 25.89
CA SER A 139 11.29 1.67 27.10
C SER A 139 10.63 2.38 28.29
N ALA A 140 10.06 3.57 28.06
CA ALA A 140 9.35 4.34 29.08
C ALA A 140 8.16 3.58 29.67
N GLU A 141 7.36 2.91 28.83
CA GLU A 141 6.24 2.08 29.29
C GLU A 141 6.75 0.87 30.09
N ARG A 142 7.81 0.19 29.63
CA ARG A 142 8.42 -0.92 30.40
C ARG A 142 8.91 -0.46 31.76
N GLU A 143 9.54 0.70 31.84
CA GLU A 143 10.00 1.29 33.10
C GLU A 143 8.84 1.70 34.01
N ALA A 144 7.75 2.25 33.45
CA ALA A 144 6.54 2.56 34.20
C ALA A 144 5.88 1.31 34.78
N ILE A 145 5.70 0.27 33.96
CA ILE A 145 5.18 -1.04 34.38
C ILE A 145 6.04 -1.65 35.49
N LYS A 146 7.37 -1.58 35.34
CA LYS A 146 8.31 -2.05 36.38
C LYS A 146 8.14 -1.27 37.69
N ARG A 147 8.08 0.06 37.64
CA ARG A 147 7.87 0.92 38.82
C ARG A 147 6.56 0.61 39.53
N GLN A 148 5.48 0.43 38.78
CA GLN A 148 4.16 0.08 39.34
C GLN A 148 4.19 -1.29 40.04
N ARG A 149 4.80 -2.30 39.41
CA ARG A 149 4.94 -3.63 40.00
C ARG A 149 5.75 -3.61 41.29
N ASP A 150 6.83 -2.84 41.31
CA ASP A 150 7.71 -2.75 42.47
C ASP A 150 7.04 -1.99 43.64
N ALA A 151 6.11 -1.06 43.36
CA ALA A 151 5.30 -0.39 44.37
C ALA A 151 4.28 -1.35 45.02
N ILE A 152 3.54 -2.12 44.22
CA ILE A 152 2.55 -3.11 44.72
C ILE A 152 3.23 -4.15 45.63
N LYS A 153 4.45 -4.60 45.28
CA LYS A 153 5.21 -5.53 46.11
C LYS A 153 5.70 -4.96 47.44
N LYS A 154 5.82 -3.63 47.57
CA LYS A 154 6.20 -2.98 48.83
C LYS A 154 5.01 -2.74 49.76
N GLU A 155 3.80 -2.77 49.22
CA GLU A 155 2.54 -2.59 49.96
C GLU A 155 1.96 -3.93 50.46
N GLN A 156 2.53 -5.06 50.03
CA GLN A 156 2.23 -6.43 50.50
C GLN A 156 3.28 -6.89 51.52
#